data_AF-A0A4D4N8I0-F1
#
_entry.id   AF-A0A4D4N8I0-F1
#
_cell.length_a   1.000
_cell.length_b   1.000
_cell.length_c   1.000
_cell.angle_alpha   90.00
_cell.angle_beta   90.00
_cell.angle_gamma   90.00
#
_symmetry.space_group_name_H-M   'P 1'
#
loop_
_entity.id
_entity.type
_entity.pdbx_description
1 polymer ?
#
loop_
_entity_poly.entity_id
_entity_poly.type
_entity_poly.pdbx_seq_one_letter_code
_entity_poly.pdbx_strand_id
1 'polypeptide(L)'
;MALQLIDADGVEALTMRKLATALDANPMSLYHHVPNKDAVLRGVAHRVGSQFSAGQREDVPWQDQLRELARDFRELSHRHPKLMGYSFTRPDYVQPEDPSGRH
;
A
#
# COMPACT_ATOMS: atom_id res chain seq x y z
N MET A 1 3.50 -11.09 -2.39
CA MET A 1 3.40 -11.30 -3.84
C MET A 1 3.28 -10.01 -4.63
N ALA A 2 2.13 -9.30 -4.64
CA ALA A 2 2.01 -8.05 -5.41
C ALA A 2 3.04 -6.97 -4.98
N LEU A 3 3.24 -6.79 -3.67
CA LEU A 3 4.30 -5.92 -3.14
C LEU A 3 5.70 -6.34 -3.60
N GLN A 4 6.00 -7.64 -3.61
CA GLN A 4 7.30 -8.15 -4.07
C GLN A 4 7.55 -7.87 -5.56
N LEU A 5 6.51 -8.00 -6.40
CA LEU A 5 6.60 -7.64 -7.82
C LEU A 5 6.84 -6.13 -8.00
N ILE A 6 6.20 -5.29 -7.18
CA ILE A 6 6.40 -3.84 -7.19
C ILE A 6 7.81 -3.46 -6.74
N ASP A 7 8.33 -4.11 -5.69
CA ASP A 7 9.69 -3.87 -5.22
C ASP A 7 10.74 -4.31 -6.26
N ALA A 8 10.50 -5.44 -6.93
CA ALA A 8 11.40 -6.00 -7.93
C ALA A 8 11.41 -5.20 -9.24
N ASP A 9 10.24 -4.87 -9.79
CA ASP A 9 10.14 -4.34 -11.16
C ASP A 9 9.52 -2.93 -11.23
N GLY A 10 8.99 -2.41 -10.13
CA GLY A 10 8.24 -1.16 -10.10
C GLY A 10 6.76 -1.31 -10.45
N VAL A 11 5.97 -0.28 -10.12
CA VAL A 11 4.51 -0.30 -10.29
C VAL A 11 4.10 -0.43 -11.76
N GLU A 12 4.83 0.20 -12.68
CA GLU A 12 4.51 0.14 -14.12
C GLU A 12 4.62 -1.27 -14.68
N ALA A 13 5.57 -2.06 -14.18
CA ALA A 13 5.79 -3.42 -14.62
C ALA A 13 4.73 -4.42 -14.10
N LEU A 14 3.90 -4.02 -13.12
CA LEU A 14 2.80 -4.84 -12.63
C LEU A 14 1.66 -4.89 -13.67
N THR A 15 1.29 -6.11 -14.07
CA THR A 15 0.12 -6.39 -14.91
C THR A 15 -0.75 -7.46 -14.26
N MET A 16 -2.05 -7.48 -14.57
CA MET A 16 -2.96 -8.51 -14.05
C MET A 16 -2.51 -9.93 -14.42
N ARG A 17 -1.95 -10.10 -15.63
CA ARG A 17 -1.38 -11.38 -16.08
C ARG A 17 -0.18 -11.80 -15.25
N LYS A 18 0.81 -10.91 -15.04
CA LYS A 18 1.98 -11.21 -14.19
C LYS A 18 1.55 -11.54 -12.75
N LEU A 19 0.56 -10.83 -12.23
CA LEU A 19 0.02 -11.08 -10.91
C LEU A 19 -0.67 -12.45 -10.82
N ALA A 20 -1.49 -12.82 -11.80
CA ALA A 20 -2.14 -14.12 -11.87
C ALA A 20 -1.10 -15.27 -11.91
N THR A 21 -0.07 -15.14 -12.75
CA THR A 21 1.04 -16.09 -12.82
C THR A 21 1.78 -16.20 -11.50
N ALA A 22 2.09 -15.07 -10.85
CA ALA A 22 2.79 -15.07 -9.57
C ALA A 22 1.96 -15.69 -8.42
N LEU A 23 0.63 -15.72 -8.56
CA LEU A 23 -0.30 -16.33 -7.60
C LEU A 23 -0.70 -17.76 -7.96
N ASP A 24 -0.16 -18.33 -9.04
CA ASP A 24 -0.58 -19.61 -9.62
C ASP A 24 -2.11 -19.70 -9.81
N ALA A 25 -2.72 -18.57 -10.19
CA ALA A 25 -4.16 -18.41 -10.29
C ALA A 25 -4.60 -18.17 -11.74
N ASN A 26 -5.83 -18.59 -12.07
CA ASN A 26 -6.47 -18.23 -13.34
C ASN A 26 -6.82 -16.72 -13.33
N PRO A 27 -6.49 -15.95 -14.39
CA PRO A 27 -6.92 -14.56 -14.55
C PRO A 27 -8.40 -14.31 -14.24
N MET A 28 -9.30 -15.23 -14.63
CA MET A 28 -10.73 -15.10 -14.38
C MET A 28 -11.07 -15.05 -12.88
N SER A 29 -10.40 -15.87 -12.06
CA SER A 29 -10.56 -15.87 -10.60
C SER A 29 -9.95 -14.60 -10.00
N LEU A 30 -8.82 -14.14 -10.53
CA LEU A 30 -8.20 -12.90 -10.07
C LEU A 30 -9.13 -11.69 -10.27
N TYR A 31 -9.77 -11.58 -11.44
CA TYR A 31 -10.73 -10.52 -11.73
C TYR A 31 -11.99 -10.57 -10.85
N HIS A 32 -12.34 -11.74 -10.33
CA HIS A 32 -13.45 -11.89 -9.38
C HIS A 32 -13.12 -11.28 -8.00
N HIS A 33 -11.84 -11.34 -7.59
CA HIS A 33 -11.39 -10.76 -6.31
C HIS A 33 -11.00 -9.28 -6.42
N VAL A 34 -10.44 -8.87 -7.56
CA VAL A 34 -9.96 -7.51 -7.80
C VAL A 34 -10.30 -7.08 -9.24
N PRO A 35 -11.10 -6.01 -9.43
CA PRO A 35 -11.62 -5.67 -10.76
C PRO A 35 -10.55 -5.14 -11.72
N ASN A 36 -9.46 -4.56 -11.22
CA ASN A 36 -8.40 -3.96 -12.04
C ASN A 36 -7.08 -3.77 -11.27
N LYS A 37 -6.04 -3.33 -11.99
CA LYS A 37 -4.71 -3.03 -11.43
C LYS A 37 -4.76 -1.97 -10.32
N ASP A 38 -5.60 -0.94 -10.46
CA ASP A 38 -5.73 0.11 -9.44
C ASP A 38 -6.25 -0.44 -8.11
N ALA A 39 -7.21 -1.37 -8.14
CA ALA A 39 -7.71 -2.02 -6.92
C ALA A 39 -6.61 -2.82 -6.21
N VAL A 40 -5.73 -3.49 -6.97
CA VAL A 40 -4.56 -4.18 -6.41
C VAL A 40 -3.60 -3.18 -5.76
N LEU A 41 -3.29 -2.07 -6.45
CA LEU A 41 -2.37 -1.06 -5.94
C LEU A 41 -2.91 -0.41 -4.66
N ARG A 42 -4.22 -0.11 -4.60
CA ARG A 42 -4.85 0.39 -3.37
C ARG A 42 -4.76 -0.62 -2.24
N GLY A 43 -5.03 -1.90 -2.50
CA GLY A 43 -4.88 -2.95 -1.48
C GLY A 43 -3.44 -3.11 -0.97
N VAL A 44 -2.45 -2.99 -1.86
CA VAL A 44 -1.03 -2.98 -1.46
C VAL A 44 -0.70 -1.75 -0.63
N ALA A 45 -1.11 -0.56 -1.06
CA ALA A 45 -0.88 0.68 -0.32
C ALA A 45 -1.54 0.66 1.07
N HIS A 46 -2.79 0.19 1.17
CA HIS A 46 -3.48 0.04 2.45
C HIS A 46 -2.76 -0.98 3.37
N ARG A 47 -2.34 -2.13 2.84
CA ARG A 47 -1.58 -3.13 3.61
C ARG A 47 -0.22 -2.61 4.10
N VAL A 48 0.43 -1.77 3.31
CA VAL A 48 1.70 -1.13 3.67
C VAL A 48 1.43 -0.01 4.69
N GLY A 49 0.38 0.77 4.49
CA GLY A 49 -0.06 1.82 5.40
C GLY A 49 -0.54 1.30 6.76
N SER A 50 -1.16 0.13 6.84
CA SER A 50 -1.57 -0.47 8.11
C SER A 50 -0.39 -0.98 8.95
N GLN A 51 0.83 -1.00 8.40
CA GLN A 51 2.05 -1.22 9.18
C GLN A 51 2.44 0.03 9.98
N PHE A 52 1.90 1.21 9.64
CA PHE A 52 1.97 2.38 10.50
C PHE A 52 1.15 2.09 11.76
N SER A 53 1.84 1.68 12.83
CA SER A 53 1.22 1.60 14.13
C SER A 53 1.26 2.99 14.76
N ALA A 54 0.14 3.70 14.68
CA ALA A 54 -0.09 4.86 15.53
C ALA A 54 -1.55 4.85 15.97
N GLY A 55 -1.95 3.80 16.67
CA GLY A 55 -3.01 3.98 17.66
C GLY A 55 -2.54 5.07 18.60
N GLN A 56 -3.34 6.12 18.81
CA GLN A 56 -2.97 7.20 19.72
C GLN A 56 -2.67 6.60 21.09
N ARG A 57 -1.43 6.79 21.55
CA ARG A 57 -1.01 6.34 22.86
C ARG A 57 -1.15 7.51 23.82
N GLU A 58 -2.18 7.48 24.65
CA GLU A 58 -2.47 8.56 25.61
C GLU A 58 -1.33 8.75 26.62
N ASP A 59 -0.51 7.72 26.84
CA ASP A 59 0.63 7.68 27.75
C ASP A 59 1.95 8.21 27.14
N VAL A 60 1.98 8.50 25.84
CA VAL A 60 3.20 8.96 25.13
C VAL A 60 3.03 10.41 24.67
N PRO A 61 4.01 11.32 24.88
CA PRO A 61 3.96 12.65 24.30
C PRO A 61 3.77 12.62 22.78
N TRP A 62 2.88 13.46 22.25
CA TRP A 62 2.55 13.47 20.82
C TRP A 62 3.77 13.72 19.93
N GLN A 63 4.78 14.44 20.43
CA GLN A 63 6.03 14.68 19.70
C GLN A 63 6.83 13.39 19.50
N ASP A 64 6.82 12.50 20.50
CA ASP A 64 7.50 11.21 20.44
C ASP A 64 6.74 10.23 19.55
N GLN A 65 5.40 10.25 19.61
CA GLN A 65 4.56 9.52 18.66
C GLN A 65 4.84 9.97 17.20
N LEU A 66 5.01 11.27 16.97
CA LEU A 66 5.34 11.80 15.64
C LEU A 66 6.75 11.38 15.18
N ARG A 67 7.73 11.33 16.09
CA ARG A 67 9.08 10.87 15.78
C ARG A 67 9.11 9.38 15.42
N GLU A 68 8.35 8.56 16.11
CA GLU A 68 8.21 7.14 15.79
C GLU A 68 7.54 6.97 14.43
N LEU A 69 6.43 7.66 14.18
CA LEU A 69 5.78 7.65 12.88
C LEU A 69 6.73 8.07 11.75
N ALA A 70 7.54 9.11 11.96
CA ALA A 70 8.53 9.54 10.98
C ALA A 70 9.65 8.50 10.76
N ARG A 71 10.06 7.75 11.79
CA ARG A 71 11.03 6.65 11.65
C ARG A 71 10.43 5.49 10.87
N ASP A 72 9.21 5.08 11.21
CA ASP A 72 8.51 3.99 10.52
C ASP A 72 8.30 4.34 9.05
N PHE A 73 7.87 5.57 8.78
CA PHE A 73 7.76 6.11 7.43
C PHE A 73 9.08 6.07 6.67
N ARG A 74 10.18 6.50 7.31
CA ARG A 74 11.51 6.49 6.70
C ARG A 74 11.99 5.08 6.40
N GLU A 75 11.86 4.16 7.35
CA GLU A 75 12.26 2.76 7.17
C GLU A 75 11.48 2.10 6.02
N LEU A 76 10.16 2.32 5.98
CA LEU A 76 9.29 1.81 4.94
C LEU A 76 9.62 2.42 3.58
N SER A 77 9.95 3.71 3.54
CA SER A 77 10.41 4.39 2.33
C SER A 77 11.70 3.79 1.78
N HIS A 78 12.63 3.43 2.66
CA HIS A 78 13.86 2.76 2.27
C HIS A 78 13.63 1.31 1.82
N ARG A 79 12.65 0.62 2.41
CA ARG A 79 12.31 -0.77 2.06
C ARG A 79 11.57 -0.87 0.73
N HIS A 80 10.71 0.10 0.40
CA HIS A 80 9.83 0.08 -0.76
C HIS A 80 9.95 1.34 -1.64
N PRO A 81 11.16 1.68 -2.14
CA PRO A 81 11.40 2.96 -2.82
C PRO A 81 10.56 3.13 -4.11
N LYS A 82 10.30 2.02 -4.83
CA LYS A 82 9.51 2.04 -6.08
C LYS A 82 8.01 2.23 -5.82
N LEU A 83 7.52 1.75 -4.68
CA LEU A 83 6.14 1.98 -4.25
C LEU A 83 5.99 3.45 -3.81
N MET A 84 6.91 3.97 -3.01
CA MET A 84 6.84 5.36 -2.52
C MET A 84 6.88 6.37 -3.66
N GLY A 85 7.79 6.20 -4.61
CA GLY A 85 7.86 7.08 -5.79
C GLY A 85 6.55 7.11 -6.57
N TYR A 86 5.83 5.98 -6.64
CA TYR A 86 4.51 5.92 -7.25
C TYR A 86 3.44 6.61 -6.40
N SER A 87 3.36 6.31 -5.11
CA SER A 87 2.35 6.87 -4.19
C SER A 87 2.38 8.40 -4.13
N PHE A 88 3.56 9.03 -4.18
CA PHE A 88 3.68 10.49 -4.18
C PHE A 88 3.19 11.16 -5.47
N THR A 89 3.00 10.42 -6.56
CA THR A 89 2.47 10.94 -7.82
C THR A 89 0.95 10.82 -7.93
N ARG A 90 0.29 10.18 -6.97
CA ARG A 90 -1.15 9.90 -6.97
C ARG A 90 -1.80 10.28 -5.61
N PRO A 91 -2.47 11.45 -5.53
CA PRO A 91 -3.00 11.99 -4.25
C PRO A 91 -4.14 11.17 -3.64
N ASP A 92 -4.68 10.16 -4.35
CA ASP A 92 -5.75 9.26 -3.89
C ASP A 92 -5.28 8.14 -2.95
N TYR A 93 -3.96 7.93 -2.77
CA TYR A 93 -3.41 6.79 -2.01
C TYR A 93 -3.17 7.05 -0.51
N VAL A 94 -3.09 8.32 -0.11
CA VAL A 94 -2.92 8.72 1.30
C VAL A 94 -4.19 9.44 1.74
N GLN A 95 -5.35 8.83 1.50
CA GLN A 95 -6.53 9.22 2.25
C GLN A 95 -6.68 8.26 3.42
N PRO A 96 -6.67 8.74 4.68
CA PRO A 96 -7.25 7.96 5.75
C PRO A 96 -8.67 7.62 5.29
N GLU A 97 -9.01 6.34 5.34
CA GLU A 97 -10.34 5.86 4.97
C GLU A 97 -11.41 6.81 5.53
N ASP A 98 -12.14 7.45 4.61
CA ASP A 98 -13.28 8.29 4.96
C ASP A 98 -14.25 7.40 5.76
N PRO A 99 -14.45 7.63 7.06
CA PRO A 99 -15.36 6.82 7.87
C PRO A 99 -16.83 7.06 7.47
N SER A 100 -17.10 8.00 6.57
CA SER A 100 -18.41 8.35 6.07
C SER A 100 -18.64 7.80 4.66
N GLY A 101 -18.83 6.49 4.57
CA GLY A 101 -19.67 5.94 3.51
C GLY A 101 -21.08 6.50 3.62
N ARG A 102 -21.35 7.65 3.00
CA ARG A 102 -22.71 8.12 2.72
C ARG A 102 -22.82 8.50 1.25
N HIS A 103 -23.70 7.74 0.60
CA HIS A 103 -24.17 7.72 -0.78
C HIS A 103 -24.12 9.05 -1.56
#